data_AF-A0A3N5ZWW2-F1
#
_entry.id   AF-A0A3N5ZWW2-F1
#
_cell.length_a   1.000
_cell.length_b   1.000
_cell.length_c   1.000
_cell.angle_alpha   90.00
_cell.angle_beta   90.00
_cell.angle_gamma   90.00
#
_symmetry.space_group_name_H-M   'P 1'
#
loop_
_entity.id
_entity.type
_entity.pdbx_description
1 polymer ?
#
loop_
_entity_poly.entity_id
_entity_poly.type
_entity_poly.pdbx_seq_one_letter_code
_entity_poly.pdbx_strand_id
1 'polypeptide(L)' 'MVMGAVAAVQAADKLVLATGGTAGTYYPFGGAMAQIWSSKVKDLSVTAQTSGASAENVRLINKKE' A
#
# COMPACT_ATOMS: atom_id res chain seq x y z
N MET A 1 14.86 -28.83 28.18
CA MET A 1 14.28 -28.80 26.82
C MET A 1 13.11 -27.81 26.83
N VAL A 2 13.39 -26.51 26.63
CA VAL A 2 12.34 -25.50 26.46
C VAL A 2 12.33 -25.17 24.97
N MET A 3 11.49 -25.88 24.22
CA MET A 3 11.17 -25.53 22.83
C MET A 3 10.27 -24.30 22.88
N GLY A 4 10.87 -23.11 22.79
CA GLY A 4 10.13 -21.87 22.54
C GLY A 4 9.50 -21.95 21.16
N ALA A 5 8.18 -21.91 21.10
CA ALA A 5 7.44 -21.87 19.85
C ALA A 5 7.90 -20.67 19.02
N VAL A 6 8.47 -20.94 17.85
CA VAL A 6 8.76 -19.90 16.86
C VAL A 6 7.40 -19.46 16.31
N ALA A 7 6.87 -18.35 16.80
CA ALA A 7 5.68 -17.74 16.23
C ALA A 7 5.98 -17.38 14.77
N ALA A 8 5.26 -17.98 13.83
CA ALA A 8 5.34 -17.61 12.43
C ALA A 8 4.92 -16.14 12.30
N VAL A 9 5.82 -15.28 11.83
CA VAL A 9 5.49 -13.92 11.43
C VAL A 9 4.55 -14.02 10.24
N GLN A 10 3.27 -13.65 10.40
CA GLN A 10 2.37 -13.46 9.26
C GLN A 10 2.97 -12.40 8.33
N ALA A 11 3.10 -12.72 7.03
CA ALA A 11 3.55 -11.76 6.04
C ALA A 11 2.48 -10.67 5.88
N ALA A 12 2.88 -9.41 6.03
CA ALA A 12 1.98 -8.29 5.81
C ALA A 12 1.57 -8.20 4.33
N ASP A 13 0.28 -7.97 4.08
CA ASP A 13 -0.24 -7.66 2.76
C ASP A 13 0.38 -6.36 2.27
N LYS A 14 0.95 -6.38 1.07
CA LYS A 14 1.58 -5.21 0.45
C LYS A 14 0.69 -4.68 -0.66
N LEU A 15 0.16 -3.48 -0.48
CA LEU A 15 -0.70 -2.82 -1.47
C LEU A 15 -0.03 -1.56 -2.02
N VAL A 16 -0.32 -1.28 -3.29
CA VAL A 16 0.06 -0.03 -3.94
C VAL A 16 -1.20 0.81 -4.14
N LEU A 17 -1.16 2.05 -3.66
CA LEU A 17 -2.17 3.06 -3.94
C LEU A 17 -1.70 3.90 -5.12
N ALA A 18 -2.18 3.59 -6.33
CA ALA A 18 -1.92 4.41 -7.50
C ALA A 18 -2.67 5.76 -7.37
N THR A 19 -1.96 6.86 -7.54
CA THR A 19 -2.47 8.22 -7.29
C THR A 19 -2.59 9.03 -8.57
N GLY A 20 -1.65 9.94 -8.81
CA GLY A 20 -1.53 10.80 -9.97
C GLY A 20 -0.12 11.42 -10.01
N GLY A 21 0.05 12.53 -10.71
CA GLY A 21 1.33 13.25 -10.74
C GLY A 21 1.75 13.77 -9.36
N THR A 22 3.06 13.89 -9.13
CA THR A 22 3.64 14.37 -7.86
C THR A 22 3.18 15.77 -7.45
N ALA A 23 2.89 16.63 -8.42
CA ALA A 23 2.38 17.99 -8.21
C ALA A 23 0.86 18.05 -8.01
N GLY A 24 0.15 16.93 -8.20
CA GLY A 24 -1.30 16.85 -8.00
C GLY A 24 -1.66 16.56 -6.54
N THR A 25 -2.88 16.88 -6.15
CA THR A 25 -3.37 16.67 -4.77
C THR A 25 -3.37 15.21 -4.34
N TYR A 26 -3.57 14.28 -5.27
CA TYR A 26 -3.73 12.86 -4.96
C TYR A 26 -2.45 12.23 -4.41
N TYR A 27 -1.28 12.71 -4.79
CA TYR A 27 -0.02 12.14 -4.32
C TYR A 27 0.23 12.38 -2.82
N PRO A 28 0.25 13.62 -2.30
CA PRO A 28 0.40 13.86 -0.86
C PRO A 28 -0.78 13.32 -0.05
N PHE A 29 -2.00 13.39 -0.58
CA PHE A 29 -3.18 12.83 0.08
C PHE A 29 -3.07 11.30 0.22
N GLY A 30 -2.76 10.60 -0.88
CA GLY A 30 -2.56 9.16 -0.88
C GLY A 30 -1.39 8.72 0.00
N GLY A 31 -0.32 9.52 0.09
CA GLY A 31 0.79 9.28 1.02
C GLY A 31 0.35 9.29 2.48
N ALA A 32 -0.46 10.27 2.88
CA ALA A 32 -1.02 10.32 4.24
C ALA A 32 -1.93 9.11 4.54
N MET A 33 -2.77 8.71 3.58
CA MET A 33 -3.62 7.52 3.71
C MET A 33 -2.77 6.24 3.86
N ALA A 34 -1.76 6.06 3.01
CA ALA A 34 -0.87 4.91 3.03
C ALA A 34 -0.15 4.77 4.38
N GLN A 35 0.30 5.88 4.97
CA GLN A 35 0.89 5.92 6.31
C GLN A 35 -0.11 5.55 7.41
N ILE A 36 -1.33 6.09 7.36
CA ILE A 36 -2.37 5.76 8.34
C ILE A 36 -2.72 4.28 8.28
N TRP A 37 -2.95 3.73 7.09
CA TRP A 37 -3.28 2.32 6.94
C TRP A 37 -2.15 1.41 7.41
N SER A 38 -0.92 1.67 7.00
CA SER A 38 0.24 0.89 7.42
C SER A 38 0.51 0.93 8.93
N SER A 39 0.04 1.98 9.63
CA SER A 39 0.23 2.13 11.08
C SER A 39 -0.96 1.67 11.92
N LYS A 40 -2.16 1.55 11.33
CA LYS A 40 -3.41 1.25 12.06
C LYS A 40 -4.01 -0.09 11.71
N VAL A 41 -3.72 -0.63 10.53
CA VAL A 41 -4.23 -1.93 10.08
C VAL A 41 -3.13 -2.97 10.31
N LYS A 42 -3.45 -3.96 11.14
CA LYS A 42 -2.53 -5.08 11.42
C LYS A 42 -2.26 -5.84 10.12
N ASP A 43 -1.01 -6.25 9.93
CA ASP A 43 -0.57 -7.07 8.80
C ASP A 43 -0.84 -6.41 7.42
N LEU A 44 -0.83 -5.08 7.34
CA LEU A 44 -0.98 -4.32 6.09
C LEU A 44 0.15 -3.30 5.92
N SER A 45 0.72 -3.22 4.73
CA SER A 45 1.65 -2.18 4.30
C SER A 45 1.17 -1.59 2.97
N VAL A 46 0.98 -0.28 2.93
CA VAL A 46 0.51 0.42 1.73
C VAL A 46 1.55 1.45 1.30
N THR A 47 1.82 1.54 0.00
CA THR A 47 2.70 2.56 -0.60
C THR A 47 1.91 3.39 -1.60
N ALA A 48 1.99 4.72 -1.50
CA ALA A 48 1.46 5.61 -2.52
C ALA A 48 2.43 5.67 -3.72
N GLN A 49 1.90 5.51 -4.93
CA GLN A 49 2.67 5.51 -6.18
C GLN A 49 2.12 6.56 -7.13
N THR A 50 3.02 7.27 -7.80
CA THR A 50 2.68 8.21 -8.88
C THR A 50 2.22 7.48 -10.12
N SER A 51 1.28 8.05 -10.85
CA SER A 51 0.77 7.50 -12.10
C SER A 51 0.22 8.61 -13.01
N GLY A 52 -0.24 8.24 -14.20
CA GLY A 52 -1.06 9.05 -15.11
C GLY A 52 -2.52 9.22 -14.69
N ALA A 53 -2.81 9.14 -13.38
CA ALA A 53 -4.13 9.33 -12.78
C ALA A 53 -5.16 8.26 -13.18
N SER A 54 -6.46 8.61 -13.18
CA SER A 54 -7.56 7.64 -13.09
C SER A 54 -7.60 6.58 -14.19
N ALA A 55 -7.36 6.96 -15.46
CA ALA A 55 -7.39 6.01 -16.56
C ALA A 55 -6.27 4.97 -16.45
N GLU A 56 -5.07 5.40 -16.06
CA GLU A 56 -3.96 4.49 -15.81
C GLU A 56 -4.22 3.62 -14.57
N ASN A 57 -4.73 4.20 -13.48
CA ASN A 57 -5.01 3.46 -12.24
C ASN A 57 -5.99 2.30 -12.47
N VAL A 58 -7.08 2.53 -13.20
CA VAL A 58 -8.04 1.46 -13.54
C VAL A 58 -7.38 0.38 -14.40
N ARG A 59 -6.50 0.78 -15.32
CA ARG A 59 -5.75 -0.17 -16.15
C ARG A 59 -4.78 -1.03 -15.32
N LEU A 60 -4.08 -0.42 -14.35
CA LEU A 60 -3.19 -1.13 -13.41
C LEU A 60 -3.96 -2.15 -12.57
N ILE A 61 -5.10 -1.74 -12.00
CA ILE A 61 -5.99 -2.63 -11.24
C ILE A 61 -6.45 -3.81 -12.10
N ASN A 62 -6.87 -3.56 -13.34
CA ASN A 62 -7.30 -4.62 -14.26
C ASN A 62 -6.16 -5.59 -14.60
N LYS A 63 -4.91 -5.11 -14.62
CA LYS A 63 -3.71 -5.92 -14.87
C LYS A 63 -3.15 -6.57 -13.60
N LYS A 64 -3.71 -6.25 -12.43
CA LYS A 64 -3.22 -6.65 -11.11
C LYS A 64 -1.76 -6.22 -10.88
N GLU A 65 -1.45 -5.01 -11.36
CA GLU A 65 -0.15 -4.34 -11.24
C GLU A 65 -0.20 -3.28 -10.12
#